data_AF-A0A1E3L1B6-F1
#
_entry.id   AF-A0A1E3L1B6-F1
#
_cell.length_a   1.000
_cell.length_b   1.000
_cell.length_c   1.000
_cell.angle_alpha   90.00
_cell.angle_beta   90.00
_cell.angle_gamma   90.00
#
_symmetry.space_group_name_H-M   'P 1'
#
loop_
_entity.id
_entity.type
_entity.pdbx_description
1 polymer ?
#
loop_
_entity_poly.entity_id
_entity_poly.type
_entity_poly.pdbx_seq_one_letter_code
_entity_poly.pdbx_strand_id
1 'polypeptide(L)'
;MIPIAHYLFAISYSGYYQKKDWQNWADQRIMKQILVEDWLISISLSNSIEMLSDALSDLLISERADMENKITSSDAIIGYFYLMYLEGKLSIYELLLNSGDEADGGEGASIECEEWYALSTNLEGNIFLAEEATFKKKIAALYAPFKKIAQLQLEELENY
;
A
#
# COMPACT_ATOMS: atom_id res chain seq x y z
N MET A 1 11.18 -7.66 14.48
CA MET A 1 11.38 -6.20 14.34
C MET A 1 10.13 -5.60 13.72
N ILE A 2 9.88 -4.29 13.77
CA ILE A 2 8.82 -3.68 12.93
C ILE A 2 9.43 -3.56 11.52
N PRO A 3 8.84 -4.18 10.47
CA PRO A 3 9.42 -4.18 9.13
C PRO A 3 9.10 -2.87 8.40
N ILE A 4 9.76 -1.79 8.83
CA ILE A 4 9.44 -0.41 8.42
C ILE A 4 9.75 -0.17 6.94
N ALA A 5 10.78 -0.84 6.40
CA ALA A 5 11.12 -0.71 4.99
C ALA A 5 10.03 -1.31 4.10
N HIS A 6 9.48 -2.46 4.48
CA HIS A 6 8.33 -3.05 3.78
C HIS A 6 7.10 -2.14 3.82
N TYR A 7 6.84 -1.50 4.96
CA TYR A 7 5.69 -0.60 5.12
C TYR A 7 5.85 0.65 4.28
N LEU A 8 7.03 1.29 4.33
CA LEU A 8 7.34 2.49 3.56
C LEU A 8 7.35 2.19 2.05
N PHE A 9 7.81 1.00 1.65
CA PHE A 9 7.73 0.55 0.27
C PHE A 9 6.27 0.40 -0.19
N ALA A 10 5.44 -0.35 0.53
CA ALA A 10 4.04 -0.60 0.15
C ALA A 10 3.21 0.69 0.04
N ILE A 11 3.31 1.58 1.04
CA ILE A 11 2.57 2.85 1.02
C ILE A 11 3.03 3.79 -0.11
N SER A 12 4.31 3.76 -0.46
CA SER A 12 4.87 4.61 -1.52
C SER A 12 4.58 4.03 -2.91
N TYR A 13 4.70 2.71 -3.05
CA TYR A 13 4.44 2.00 -4.30
C TYR A 13 2.96 2.08 -4.71
N SER A 14 2.05 2.00 -3.73
CA SER A 14 0.61 2.24 -3.98
C SER A 14 0.27 3.67 -4.43
N GLY A 15 1.21 4.61 -4.30
CA GLY A 15 0.99 6.04 -4.56
C GLY A 15 0.22 6.76 -3.45
N TYR A 16 -0.06 6.10 -2.31
CA TYR A 16 -0.67 6.76 -1.16
C TYR A 16 0.30 7.79 -0.55
N TYR A 17 1.56 7.41 -0.37
CA TYR A 17 2.65 8.36 -0.17
C TYR A 17 3.23 8.76 -1.52
N GLN A 18 3.23 10.07 -1.76
CA GLN A 18 3.93 10.69 -2.87
C GLN A 18 5.36 11.02 -2.45
N LYS A 19 6.19 11.42 -3.42
CA LYS A 19 7.60 11.75 -3.17
C LYS A 19 7.85 12.63 -1.95
N LYS A 20 7.04 13.68 -1.81
CA LYS A 20 7.18 14.62 -0.70
C LYS A 20 6.89 13.97 0.64
N ASP A 21 6.00 12.99 0.68
CA ASP A 21 5.56 12.36 1.91
C ASP A 21 6.65 11.47 2.49
N TRP A 22 7.28 10.60 1.68
CA TRP A 22 8.40 9.78 2.16
C TRP A 22 9.65 10.60 2.47
N GLN A 23 9.92 11.67 1.72
CA GLN A 23 11.03 12.59 1.99
C GLN A 23 10.81 13.30 3.34
N ASN A 24 9.62 13.87 3.54
CA ASN A 24 9.27 14.52 4.82
C ASN A 24 9.28 13.52 5.98
N TRP A 25 8.83 12.29 5.75
CA TRP A 25 8.85 11.22 6.74
C TRP A 25 10.28 10.94 7.22
N ALA A 26 11.25 10.87 6.30
CA ALA A 26 12.66 10.70 6.63
C ALA A 26 13.24 11.94 7.32
N ASP A 27 12.99 13.13 6.78
CA ASP A 27 13.50 14.40 7.32
C ASP A 27 13.10 14.60 8.79
N GLN A 28 11.84 14.32 9.13
CA GLN A 28 11.35 14.42 10.50
C GLN A 28 12.09 13.51 11.48
N ARG A 29 12.60 12.37 11.02
CA ARG A 29 13.35 11.40 11.82
C ARG A 29 14.81 11.79 11.94
N ILE A 30 15.42 12.21 10.84
CA ILE A 30 16.76 12.79 10.79
C ILE A 30 16.88 13.92 11.82
N MET A 31 15.91 14.83 11.86
CA MET A 31 15.92 15.99 12.77
C MET A 31 15.77 15.63 14.26
N LYS A 32 15.32 14.40 14.59
CA LYS A 32 15.13 13.93 15.97
C LYS A 32 16.32 13.12 16.50
N GLN A 33 17.28 12.74 15.65
CA GLN A 33 18.38 11.86 16.01
C GLN A 33 19.72 12.62 16.05
N ILE A 34 20.57 12.31 17.04
CA ILE A 34 21.94 12.86 17.13
C ILE A 34 22.86 12.15 16.14
N LEU A 35 22.66 10.84 15.98
CA LEU A 35 23.35 9.99 15.01
C LEU A 35 22.29 9.46 14.06
N VAL A 36 22.40 9.82 12.80
CA VAL A 36 21.42 9.52 11.75
C VAL A 36 21.89 8.28 11.00
N GLU A 37 21.00 7.34 10.78
CA GLU A 37 21.28 6.16 9.97
C GLU A 37 21.32 6.50 8.47
N ASP A 38 22.28 5.93 7.74
CA ASP A 38 22.52 6.27 6.32
C ASP A 38 21.30 5.99 5.41
N TRP A 39 20.48 4.99 5.76
CA TRP A 39 19.27 4.65 5.01
C TRP A 39 18.21 5.77 5.10
N LEU A 40 18.08 6.47 6.24
CA LEU A 40 17.16 7.61 6.38
C LEU A 40 17.59 8.78 5.49
N ILE A 41 18.90 9.07 5.44
CA ILE A 41 19.45 10.09 4.54
C ILE A 41 19.17 9.70 3.09
N SER A 42 19.39 8.43 2.74
CA SER A 42 19.14 7.93 1.39
C SER A 42 17.67 8.11 0.97
N ILE A 43 16.71 7.78 1.84
CA ILE A 43 15.28 8.04 1.59
C ILE A 43 14.99 9.53 1.38
N SER A 44 15.54 10.41 2.22
CA SER A 44 15.32 11.87 2.11
C SER A 44 15.75 12.42 0.74
N LEU A 45 16.75 11.77 0.11
CA LEU A 45 17.29 12.16 -1.18
C LEU A 45 16.64 11.40 -2.36
N SER A 46 15.88 10.34 -2.10
CA SER A 46 15.23 9.53 -3.13
C SER A 46 14.13 10.31 -3.84
N ASN A 47 14.27 10.42 -5.17
CA ASN A 47 13.40 11.24 -6.02
C ASN A 47 12.42 10.44 -6.89
N SER A 48 12.49 9.11 -6.83
CA SER A 48 11.59 8.21 -7.53
C SER A 48 11.35 6.96 -6.68
N ILE A 49 10.37 6.14 -7.07
CA ILE A 49 10.07 4.89 -6.37
C ILE A 49 11.24 3.89 -6.49
N GLU A 50 11.97 3.90 -7.61
CA GLU A 50 13.16 3.08 -7.84
C GLU A 50 14.28 3.48 -6.89
N MET A 51 14.56 4.80 -6.78
CA MET A 51 15.56 5.28 -5.82
C MET A 51 15.15 5.00 -4.37
N LEU A 52 13.85 5.07 -4.06
CA LEU A 52 13.35 4.72 -2.73
C LEU A 52 13.58 3.22 -2.45
N SER A 53 13.23 2.36 -3.40
CA SER A 53 13.46 0.92 -3.32
C SER A 53 14.95 0.59 -3.11
N ASP A 54 15.84 1.24 -3.87
CA ASP A 54 17.29 1.08 -3.73
C ASP A 54 17.77 1.49 -2.33
N ALA A 55 17.28 2.62 -1.81
CA ALA A 55 17.60 3.11 -0.47
C ALA A 55 17.10 2.17 0.65
N LEU A 56 16.03 1.42 0.38
CA LEU A 56 15.44 0.45 1.30
C LEU A 56 15.98 -0.97 1.13
N SER A 57 16.76 -1.26 0.08
CA SER A 57 17.09 -2.63 -0.36
C SER A 57 17.68 -3.53 0.72
N ASP A 58 18.71 -3.07 1.44
CA ASP A 58 19.33 -3.83 2.52
C ASP A 58 18.34 -4.10 3.67
N LEU A 59 17.51 -3.12 4.02
CA LEU A 59 16.47 -3.27 5.04
C LEU A 59 15.40 -4.25 4.59
N LEU A 60 14.90 -4.14 3.36
CA LEU A 60 13.90 -5.05 2.79
C LEU A 60 14.37 -6.51 2.85
N ILE A 61 15.66 -6.75 2.57
CA ILE A 61 16.27 -8.09 2.69
C ILE A 61 16.33 -8.52 4.17
N SER A 62 16.80 -7.65 5.05
CA SER A 62 16.97 -7.97 6.48
C SER A 62 15.62 -8.22 7.20
N GLU A 63 14.59 -7.49 6.82
CA GLU A 63 13.24 -7.55 7.41
C GLU A 63 12.40 -8.69 6.83
N ARG A 64 12.83 -9.33 5.75
CA ARG A 64 12.07 -10.39 5.06
C ARG A 64 11.68 -11.54 6.01
N ALA A 65 12.57 -11.93 6.92
CA ALA A 65 12.29 -13.00 7.88
C ALA A 65 11.19 -12.62 8.91
N ASP A 66 11.01 -11.32 9.19
CA ASP A 66 9.94 -10.84 10.08
C ASP A 66 8.57 -10.76 9.38
N MET A 67 8.58 -10.69 8.04
CA MET A 67 7.41 -10.69 7.16
C MET A 67 6.90 -12.09 6.79
N GLU A 68 7.75 -13.12 6.85
CA GLU A 68 7.38 -14.49 6.51
C GLU A 68 6.13 -14.95 7.29
N ASN A 69 5.09 -15.35 6.54
CA ASN A 69 3.81 -15.90 7.00
C ASN A 69 2.80 -14.94 7.65
N LYS A 70 3.00 -13.62 7.61
CA LYS A 70 2.07 -12.67 8.26
C LYS A 70 1.19 -11.91 7.29
N ILE A 71 1.78 -11.16 6.35
CA ILE A 71 1.10 -10.21 5.47
C ILE A 71 1.97 -10.03 4.21
N THR A 72 1.40 -10.16 3.02
CA THR A 72 2.14 -9.89 1.77
C THR A 72 2.13 -8.39 1.45
N SER A 73 3.15 -7.91 0.74
CA SER A 73 3.22 -6.51 0.29
C SER A 73 1.99 -6.13 -0.54
N SER A 74 1.52 -7.06 -1.39
CA SER A 74 0.33 -6.88 -2.23
C SER A 74 -0.95 -6.67 -1.41
N ASP A 75 -1.14 -7.41 -0.31
CA ASP A 75 -2.28 -7.20 0.59
C ASP A 75 -2.31 -5.78 1.19
N ALA A 76 -1.13 -5.26 1.55
CA ALA A 76 -1.00 -3.89 2.03
C ALA A 76 -1.26 -2.85 0.94
N ILE A 77 -0.70 -3.04 -0.25
CA ILE A 77 -0.88 -2.16 -1.42
C ILE A 77 -2.36 -2.06 -1.80
N ILE A 78 -3.06 -3.21 -1.89
CA ILE A 78 -4.51 -3.27 -2.14
C ILE A 78 -5.28 -2.51 -1.04
N GLY A 79 -4.83 -2.63 0.21
CA GLY A 79 -5.38 -1.87 1.34
C GLY A 79 -5.24 -0.36 1.15
N TYR A 80 -4.08 0.12 0.70
CA TYR A 80 -3.85 1.53 0.41
C TYR A 80 -4.69 2.04 -0.76
N PHE A 81 -4.86 1.26 -1.83
CA PHE A 81 -5.80 1.61 -2.90
C PHE A 81 -7.22 1.81 -2.35
N TYR A 82 -7.65 0.94 -1.44
CA TYR A 82 -8.97 1.11 -0.82
C TYR A 82 -9.07 2.35 0.05
N LEU A 83 -8.02 2.70 0.81
CA LEU A 83 -7.98 3.97 1.54
C LEU A 83 -8.08 5.17 0.60
N MET A 84 -7.33 5.17 -0.52
CA MET A 84 -7.42 6.23 -1.53
C MET A 84 -8.83 6.34 -2.13
N TYR A 85 -9.50 5.21 -2.37
CA TYR A 85 -10.90 5.21 -2.82
C TYR A 85 -11.84 5.84 -1.79
N LEU A 86 -11.69 5.49 -0.50
CA LEU A 86 -12.50 6.08 0.58
C LEU A 86 -12.28 7.60 0.73
N GLU A 87 -11.09 8.07 0.39
CA GLU A 87 -10.72 9.49 0.36
C GLU A 87 -11.13 10.22 -0.93
N GLY A 88 -11.72 9.50 -1.90
CA GLY A 88 -12.12 10.05 -3.20
C GLY A 88 -10.96 10.34 -4.15
N LYS A 89 -9.76 9.78 -3.88
CA LYS A 89 -8.57 9.88 -4.75
C LYS A 89 -8.58 8.84 -5.88
N LEU A 90 -9.34 7.75 -5.72
CA LEU A 90 -9.59 6.74 -6.76
C LEU A 90 -11.09 6.57 -6.97
N SER A 91 -11.48 6.36 -8.22
CA SER A 91 -12.80 5.84 -8.57
C SER A 91 -12.92 4.35 -8.24
N ILE A 92 -14.15 3.82 -8.25
CA ILE A 92 -14.38 2.38 -8.05
C ILE A 92 -13.76 1.53 -9.16
N TYR A 93 -13.71 2.05 -10.39
CA TYR A 93 -13.10 1.36 -11.53
C TYR A 93 -11.57 1.27 -11.35
N GLU A 94 -10.93 2.38 -10.98
CA GLU A 94 -9.48 2.39 -10.70
C GLU A 94 -9.13 1.52 -9.51
N LEU A 95 -9.95 1.53 -8.44
CA LEU A 95 -9.76 0.64 -7.29
C LEU A 95 -9.73 -0.83 -7.71
N LEU A 96 -10.74 -1.29 -8.46
CA LEU A 96 -10.86 -2.69 -8.86
C LEU A 96 -9.75 -3.09 -9.84
N LEU A 97 -9.44 -2.24 -10.83
CA LEU A 97 -8.38 -2.50 -11.79
C LEU A 97 -7.02 -2.61 -11.10
N ASN A 98 -6.64 -1.60 -10.31
CA ASN A 98 -5.35 -1.59 -9.62
C ASN A 98 -5.22 -2.77 -8.63
N SER A 99 -6.33 -3.17 -7.98
CA SER A 99 -6.31 -4.31 -7.06
C SER A 99 -6.17 -5.65 -7.80
N GLY A 100 -6.83 -5.80 -8.95
CA GLY A 100 -6.71 -6.99 -9.79
C GLY A 100 -5.30 -7.13 -10.37
N ASP A 101 -4.73 -6.04 -10.89
CA ASP A 101 -3.37 -5.99 -11.43
C ASP A 101 -2.33 -6.34 -10.35
N GLU A 102 -2.47 -5.78 -9.14
CA GLU A 102 -1.59 -6.09 -8.00
C GLU A 102 -1.75 -7.54 -7.53
N ALA A 103 -2.95 -8.11 -7.57
CA ALA A 103 -3.17 -9.50 -7.19
C ALA A 103 -2.61 -10.51 -8.22
N ASP A 104 -2.64 -10.17 -9.52
CA ASP A 104 -2.13 -11.01 -10.61
C ASP A 104 -0.60 -10.93 -10.74
N GLY A 105 -0.06 -9.72 -10.69
CA GLY A 105 1.37 -9.45 -10.95
C GLY A 105 2.24 -9.20 -9.72
N GLY A 106 1.65 -9.09 -8.53
CA GLY A 106 2.35 -8.75 -7.30
C GLY A 106 3.05 -9.93 -6.61
N GLU A 107 3.31 -9.79 -5.31
CA GLU A 107 3.99 -10.80 -4.48
C GLU A 107 3.03 -11.91 -3.97
N GLY A 108 1.84 -12.01 -4.57
CA GLY A 108 0.79 -12.96 -4.19
C GLY A 108 -0.14 -12.36 -3.15
N ALA A 109 -1.21 -11.70 -3.60
CA ALA A 109 -2.29 -11.29 -2.72
C ALA A 109 -3.00 -12.51 -2.12
N SER A 110 -3.61 -12.34 -0.93
CA SER A 110 -4.37 -13.40 -0.26
C SER A 110 -5.71 -13.74 -0.92
N ILE A 111 -6.13 -12.93 -1.89
CA ILE A 111 -7.28 -13.17 -2.75
C ILE A 111 -6.79 -13.13 -4.21
N GLU A 112 -7.34 -14.02 -5.03
CA GLU A 112 -6.99 -14.16 -6.45
C GLU A 112 -7.58 -13.01 -7.30
N CYS A 113 -6.87 -12.63 -8.37
CA CYS A 113 -7.18 -11.47 -9.19
C CYS A 113 -8.60 -11.52 -9.82
N GLU A 114 -9.13 -12.72 -10.07
CA GLU A 114 -10.45 -12.92 -10.67
C GLU A 114 -11.59 -12.34 -9.83
N GLU A 115 -11.44 -12.25 -8.51
CA GLU A 115 -12.47 -11.68 -7.64
C GLU A 115 -12.70 -10.19 -7.94
N TRP A 116 -11.64 -9.43 -8.22
CA TRP A 116 -11.74 -8.03 -8.61
C TRP A 116 -12.18 -7.85 -10.07
N TYR A 117 -11.64 -8.66 -10.98
CA TYR A 117 -12.04 -8.60 -12.39
C TYR A 117 -13.52 -8.95 -12.58
N ALA A 118 -14.04 -9.94 -11.86
CA ALA A 118 -15.47 -10.25 -11.88
C ALA A 118 -16.34 -9.08 -11.41
N LEU A 119 -15.90 -8.33 -10.39
CA LEU A 119 -16.60 -7.12 -9.95
C LEU A 119 -16.53 -6.00 -10.98
N SER A 120 -15.38 -5.85 -11.65
CA SER A 120 -15.21 -4.87 -12.74
C SER A 120 -16.14 -5.16 -13.91
N THR A 121 -16.18 -6.41 -14.39
CA THR A 121 -17.09 -6.83 -15.47
C THR A 121 -18.57 -6.60 -15.12
N ASN A 122 -18.96 -6.82 -13.85
CA ASN A 122 -20.32 -6.52 -13.41
C ASN A 122 -20.67 -5.03 -13.47
N LEU A 123 -19.71 -4.14 -13.16
CA LEU A 123 -19.88 -2.69 -13.26
C LEU A 123 -19.94 -2.20 -14.71
N GLU A 124 -19.19 -2.81 -15.61
CA GLU A 124 -19.27 -2.53 -17.06
C GLU A 124 -20.66 -2.89 -17.61
N GLY A 125 -21.25 -3.99 -17.14
CA GLY A 125 -22.60 -4.41 -17.51
C GLY A 125 -23.72 -3.57 -16.91
N ASN A 126 -23.48 -2.88 -15.78
CA ASN A 126 -24.46 -2.01 -15.13
C ASN A 126 -23.77 -0.86 -14.36
N ILE A 127 -23.69 0.31 -15.00
CA ILE A 127 -23.04 1.49 -14.43
C ILE A 127 -23.67 2.00 -13.12
N PHE A 128 -24.96 1.72 -12.88
CA PHE A 128 -25.66 2.16 -11.67
C PHE A 128 -25.40 1.23 -10.48
N LEU A 129 -24.81 0.05 -10.71
CA LEU A 129 -24.48 -0.91 -9.66
C LEU A 129 -23.52 -0.32 -8.61
N ALA A 130 -22.63 0.60 -9.02
CA ALA A 130 -21.74 1.31 -8.11
C ALA A 130 -22.48 2.12 -7.03
N GLU A 131 -23.71 2.56 -7.30
CA GLU A 131 -24.52 3.35 -6.37
C GLU A 131 -25.31 2.48 -5.39
N GLU A 132 -25.53 1.20 -5.73
CA GLU A 132 -26.33 0.26 -4.95
C GLU A 132 -25.70 -0.03 -3.59
N ALA A 133 -26.52 0.04 -2.54
CA ALA A 133 -26.07 -0.19 -1.17
C ALA A 133 -25.53 -1.61 -0.95
N THR A 134 -26.09 -2.60 -1.65
CA THR A 134 -25.66 -4.01 -1.63
C THR A 134 -24.26 -4.16 -2.22
N PHE A 135 -24.01 -3.54 -3.37
CA PHE A 135 -22.70 -3.55 -4.01
C PHE A 135 -21.64 -2.87 -3.14
N LYS A 136 -21.94 -1.67 -2.62
CA LYS A 136 -21.05 -0.96 -1.67
C LYS A 136 -20.70 -1.80 -0.45
N LYS A 137 -21.67 -2.53 0.12
CA LYS A 137 -21.41 -3.46 1.23
C LYS A 137 -20.51 -4.63 0.83
N LYS A 138 -20.69 -5.19 -0.37
CA LYS A 138 -19.82 -6.26 -0.90
C LYS A 138 -18.38 -5.77 -1.06
N ILE A 139 -18.19 -4.59 -1.65
CA ILE A 139 -16.87 -3.95 -1.77
C ILE A 139 -16.25 -3.73 -0.38
N ALA A 140 -16.99 -3.12 0.55
CA ALA A 140 -16.46 -2.89 1.89
C ALA A 140 -16.08 -4.17 2.63
N ALA A 141 -16.83 -5.26 2.44
CA ALA A 141 -16.52 -6.56 3.02
C ALA A 141 -15.26 -7.20 2.40
N LEU A 142 -15.13 -7.13 1.07
CA LEU A 142 -13.97 -7.64 0.34
C LEU A 142 -12.69 -6.92 0.79
N TYR A 143 -12.75 -5.59 0.93
CA TYR A 143 -11.57 -4.77 1.24
C TYR A 143 -11.28 -4.62 2.74
N ALA A 144 -12.18 -5.04 3.64
CA ALA A 144 -12.00 -4.94 5.08
C ALA A 144 -10.66 -5.51 5.62
N PRO A 145 -10.22 -6.72 5.25
CA PRO A 145 -8.94 -7.26 5.71
C PRO A 145 -7.74 -6.42 5.24
N PHE A 146 -7.69 -6.05 3.96
CA PHE A 146 -6.62 -5.24 3.39
C PHE A 146 -6.56 -3.84 3.99
N LYS A 147 -7.72 -3.22 4.21
CA LYS A 147 -7.83 -1.93 4.90
C LYS A 147 -7.16 -1.98 6.27
N LYS A 148 -7.45 -3.02 7.05
CA LYS A 148 -6.89 -3.18 8.39
C LYS A 148 -5.36 -3.27 8.35
N ILE A 149 -4.83 -4.00 7.38
CA ILE A 149 -3.38 -4.12 7.16
C ILE A 149 -2.76 -2.75 6.88
N ALA A 150 -3.29 -2.02 5.89
CA ALA A 150 -2.79 -0.70 5.52
C ALA A 150 -2.86 0.31 6.66
N GLN A 151 -3.95 0.29 7.45
CA GLN A 151 -4.10 1.18 8.61
C GLN A 151 -3.08 0.87 9.71
N LEU A 152 -2.80 -0.40 9.99
CA LEU A 152 -1.79 -0.79 10.97
C LEU A 152 -0.39 -0.34 10.52
N GLN A 153 -0.05 -0.57 9.24
CA GLN A 153 1.24 -0.11 8.71
C GLN A 153 1.38 1.42 8.77
N LEU A 154 0.32 2.16 8.44
CA LEU A 154 0.31 3.61 8.52
C LEU A 154 0.55 4.09 9.96
N GLU A 155 -0.11 3.48 10.95
CA GLU A 155 0.09 3.80 12.36
C GLU A 155 1.53 3.53 12.81
N GLU A 156 2.12 2.41 12.40
CA GLU A 156 3.53 2.09 12.69
C GLU A 156 4.48 3.09 12.01
N LEU A 157 4.20 3.50 10.77
CA LEU A 157 4.96 4.54 10.07
C LEU A 157 4.86 5.91 10.73
N GLU A 158 3.73 6.27 11.32
CA GLU A 158 3.57 7.54 12.03
C GLU A 158 4.29 7.54 13.37
N ASN A 159 4.36 6.39 14.04
CA ASN A 159 4.92 6.24 15.38
C ASN A 159 6.40 5.82 15.44
N TYR A 160 7.01 5.41 14.31
CA TYR A 160 8.43 5.06 14.21
C TYR A 160 9.36 6.24 14.53
#